data_AF-A0A2C1JUA8-F1
#
_entry.id   AF-A0A2C1JUA8-F1
#
_cell.length_a   1.000
_cell.length_b   1.000
_cell.length_c   1.000
_cell.angle_alpha   90.00
_cell.angle_beta   90.00
_cell.angle_gamma   90.00
#
_symmetry.space_group_name_H-M   'P 1'
#
loop_
_entity.id
_entity.type
_entity.pdbx_description
1 polymer ?
#
loop_
_entity_poly.entity_id
_entity_poly.type
_entity_poly.pdbx_seq_one_letter_code
_entity_poly.pdbx_strand_id
1 'polypeptide(L)' 'MIKSSEQGNGVYNQDLSPNSVIIEIGGVENRIDELYRTADLLGNVISEYYWQTVH' A
#
# COMPACT_ATOMS: atom_id res chain seq x y z
N MET A 1 11.84 -1.10 1.99
CA MET A 1 12.56 -0.12 2.82
C MET A 1 11.70 0.21 4.02
N ILE A 2 12.13 -0.13 5.23
CA ILE A 2 11.52 0.43 6.44
C ILE A 2 12.23 1.77 6.66
N LYS A 3 11.52 2.90 6.53
CA LYS A 3 12.04 4.19 6.98
C LYS A 3 12.06 4.15 8.51
N SER A 4 13.24 4.23 9.11
CA SER A 4 13.32 4.36 10.58
C SER A 4 12.96 5.79 10.99
N SER A 5 12.44 5.94 12.20
CA SER A 5 12.20 7.24 12.85
C SER A 5 13.46 8.11 12.93
N GLU A 6 14.65 7.50 12.83
CA GLU A 6 15.94 8.21 12.78
C GLU A 6 16.21 8.94 11.45
N GLN A 7 15.46 8.64 10.38
CA GLN A 7 15.65 9.24 9.06
C GLN A 7 14.61 10.32 8.69
N GLY A 8 13.66 10.67 9.59
CA GLY A 8 12.73 11.77 9.34
C GLY A 8 11.96 12.26 10.57
N ASN A 9 11.67 13.57 10.59
CA ASN A 9 10.89 14.26 11.62
C ASN A 9 9.38 13.95 11.53
N GLY A 10 8.95 12.70 11.73
CA GLY A 10 7.53 12.37 11.61
C GLY A 10 7.12 11.07 12.29
N VAL A 11 5.91 11.06 12.84
CA VAL A 11 5.17 9.85 13.20
C VAL A 11 4.65 9.24 11.89
N TYR A 12 4.97 7.98 11.65
CA TYR A 12 4.51 7.23 10.47
C TYR A 12 3.36 6.30 10.85
N ASN A 13 2.62 5.83 9.84
CA ASN A 13 1.53 4.88 10.07
C ASN A 13 2.02 3.56 10.67
N GLN A 14 3.29 3.19 10.45
CA GLN A 14 3.95 2.04 11.08
C GLN A 14 4.16 2.22 12.58
N ASP A 15 4.31 3.46 13.04
CA ASP A 15 4.43 3.78 14.47
C ASP A 15 3.07 3.70 15.18
N LEU A 16 1.96 3.92 14.44
CA LEU A 16 0.59 3.91 14.98
C LEU A 16 -0.03 2.51 15.01
N SER A 17 0.36 1.62 14.10
CA SER A 17 -0.16 0.25 14.05
C SER A 17 0.95 -0.74 13.66
N PRO A 18 1.25 -1.72 14.53
CA PRO A 18 2.28 -2.73 14.26
C PRO A 18 1.92 -3.66 13.10
N ASN A 19 0.66 -3.67 12.66
CA ASN A 19 0.14 -4.45 11.54
C ASN A 19 -0.21 -3.56 10.35
N SER A 20 0.68 -2.64 9.97
CA SER A 20 0.50 -1.80 8.79
C SER A 20 1.57 -2.08 7.73
N VAL A 21 1.20 -1.91 6.45
CA VAL A 21 2.07 -2.08 5.30
C VAL A 21 1.92 -0.89 4.35
N ILE A 22 3.03 -0.46 3.74
CA ILE A 22 3.02 0.54 2.66
C ILE A 22 3.14 -0.18 1.33
N ILE A 23 2.31 0.22 0.38
CA ILE A 23 2.37 -0.23 -1.01
C ILE A 23 2.51 1.02 -1.88
N GLU A 24 3.56 1.05 -2.69
CA GLU A 24 3.81 2.11 -3.66
C GLU A 24 3.46 1.58 -5.06
N ILE A 25 2.62 2.30 -5.80
CA ILE A 25 2.20 1.93 -7.15
C ILE A 25 2.79 2.95 -8.13
N GLY A 26 3.68 2.46 -9.00
CA GLY A 26 4.23 3.23 -10.11
C GLY A 26 5.71 3.58 -10.00
N GLY A 27 6.16 4.39 -10.96
CA GLY A 27 7.54 4.77 -11.18
C GLY A 27 7.67 5.65 -12.43
N VAL A 28 8.88 6.14 -12.71
CA VAL A 28 9.15 7.13 -13.78
C VAL A 28 8.72 6.66 -15.17
N GLU A 29 8.75 5.34 -15.42
CA GLU A 29 8.48 4.77 -16.73
C GLU A 29 7.04 4.26 -16.90
N ASN A 30 6.19 4.40 -15.88
CA ASN A 30 4.81 3.93 -15.99
C ASN A 30 3.91 4.93 -16.69
N ARG A 31 2.94 4.41 -17.44
CA ARG A 31 1.83 5.21 -17.97
C ARG A 31 0.68 5.27 -16.98
N ILE A 32 -0.06 6.36 -16.99
CA ILE A 32 -1.17 6.58 -16.06
C ILE A 32 -2.22 5.45 -16.13
N ASP A 33 -2.48 4.90 -17.31
CA ASP A 33 -3.45 3.82 -17.50
C ASP A 33 -2.98 2.48 -16.89
N GLU A 34 -1.68 2.25 -16.81
CA GLU A 34 -1.11 1.08 -16.11
C GLU A 34 -1.27 1.23 -14.59
N LEU A 35 -1.08 2.44 -14.07
CA LEU A 35 -1.24 2.73 -12.65
C LEU A 35 -2.69 2.52 -12.20
N TYR A 36 -3.66 3.00 -12.98
CA TYR A 36 -5.08 2.78 -12.69
C TYR A 36 -5.44 1.30 -12.71
N ARG A 37 -5.04 0.55 -13.75
CA ARG A 37 -5.31 -0.90 -13.80
C ARG A 37 -4.70 -1.65 -12.62
N THR A 38 -3.50 -1.26 -12.20
CA THR A 38 -2.81 -1.86 -11.04
C THR A 38 -3.54 -1.56 -9.74
N ALA A 39 -3.95 -0.30 -9.53
CA ALA A 39 -4.70 0.10 -8.35
C ALA A 39 -6.07 -0.59 -8.28
N ASP A 40 -6.78 -0.67 -9.40
CA ASP A 40 -8.09 -1.32 -9.48
C ASP A 40 -7.99 -2.81 -9.15
N LEU A 41 -7.02 -3.51 -9.74
CA LEU A 41 -6.83 -4.94 -9.49
C LEU A 41 -6.39 -5.19 -8.04
N LEU A 42 -5.48 -4.38 -7.51
CA LEU A 42 -5.05 -4.49 -6.10
C LEU A 42 -6.22 -4.31 -5.15
N GLY A 43 -7.09 -3.31 -5.41
CA GLY A 43 -8.30 -3.08 -4.61
C GLY A 43 -9.25 -4.27 -4.66
N ASN A 44 -9.47 -4.85 -5.84
CA ASN A 44 -10.30 -6.05 -6.00
C ASN A 44 -9.75 -7.25 -5.22
N VAL A 45 -8.45 -7.53 -5.33
CA VAL A 45 -7.81 -8.66 -4.62
C VAL A 45 -7.85 -8.46 -3.10
N ILE A 46 -7.62 -7.24 -2.61
CA ILE A 46 -7.71 -6.94 -1.17
C ILE A 46 -9.15 -7.08 -0.68
N SER A 47 -10.12 -6.54 -1.42
CA SER A 47 -11.55 -6.66 -1.11
C SER A 47 -11.98 -8.12 -1.07
N GLU A 48 -11.56 -8.91 -2.07
CA GLU A 48 -11.81 -10.33 -2.14
C GLU A 48 -11.22 -11.06 -0.93
N TYR A 49 -9.92 -10.88 -0.67
CA TYR A 49 -9.26 -11.50 0.47
C TYR A 49 -9.92 -11.11 1.80
N TYR A 50 -10.21 -9.83 2.01
CA TYR A 50 -10.72 -9.33 3.28
C TYR A 50 -12.18 -9.71 3.50
N TRP A 51 -13.04 -9.67 2.48
CA TRP A 51 -14.48 -9.96 2.60
C TRP A 51 -14.88 -11.42 2.34
N GLN A 52 -14.09 -12.19 1.59
CA GLN A 52 -14.30 -13.65 1.54
C GLN A 52 -13.85 -14.35 2.82
N THR A 53 -12.91 -13.77 3.58
CA THR A 53 -12.50 -14.31 4.89
C THR A 53 -13.48 -14.03 6.03
N VAL A 54 -14.59 -13.31 5.77
CA VAL A 54 -15.67 -13.04 6.75
C VAL A 54 -16.88 -13.99 6.57
N HIS A 55 -16.68 -15.16 5.95
CA HIS A 55 -17.62 -16.28 6.01
C HIS A 55 -17.05 -17.41 6.88
#